data_AF-A0A8S3J674-F1
#
_entry.id   AF-A0A8S3J674-F1
#
_cell.length_a   1.000
_cell.length_b   1.000
_cell.length_c   1.000
_cell.angle_alpha   90.00
_cell.angle_beta   90.00
_cell.angle_gamma   90.00
#
_symmetry.space_group_name_H-M   'P 1'
#
loop_
_entity.id
_entity.type
_entity.pdbx_description
1 polymer ?
#
loop_
_entity_poly.entity_id
_entity_poly.type
_entity_poly.pdbx_seq_one_letter_code
_entity_poly.pdbx_strand_id
1 'polypeptide(L)'
;MTKRVKQVSNDQHGKFHDWPSDFQEIKSSNDTVNNVTKLLSTQRPPSIVETLKPADVYNMLSTQESPVNIILEQVNLGRGQYWYDPIEMRGHQIQTVDVNVWHVSDNERHELSQSSYGQFYSDDVYIVRWKYKLIQIGNGSALERKPDIGRDRVVFWIWQGINASPNEKGLSALMTILFNEEKGPHASYLFI
;
A
#
# COMPACT_ATOMS: atom_id res chain seq x y z
N MET A 1 40.45 45.71 31.52
CA MET A 1 40.89 44.50 32.27
C MET A 1 40.50 43.25 31.49
N THR A 2 41.24 42.15 31.64
CA THR A 2 41.28 41.04 30.68
C THR A 2 40.97 39.68 31.33
N LYS A 3 40.10 38.87 30.70
CA LYS A 3 40.08 37.39 30.56
C LYS A 3 38.67 36.99 30.03
N ARG A 4 38.45 36.28 28.90
CA ARG A 4 38.93 34.97 28.39
C ARG A 4 38.22 33.77 29.09
N VAL A 5 37.65 32.72 28.45
CA VAL A 5 37.02 32.43 27.12
C VAL A 5 36.60 30.93 27.08
N LYS A 6 35.72 30.50 26.13
CA LYS A 6 35.16 29.14 25.85
C LYS A 6 33.94 28.76 26.73
N GLN A 7 32.93 28.01 26.29
CA GLN A 7 32.76 27.01 25.19
C GLN A 7 31.46 27.27 24.37
N VAL A 8 31.16 26.78 23.14
CA VAL A 8 31.73 25.78 22.19
C VAL A 8 31.44 24.29 22.52
N SER A 9 30.58 23.53 21.81
CA SER A 9 29.89 23.70 20.50
C SER A 9 28.79 22.64 20.28
N ASN A 10 27.91 22.87 19.29
CA ASN A 10 27.19 21.89 18.45
C ASN A 10 26.22 20.86 19.07
N ASP A 11 24.97 20.96 18.62
CA ASP A 11 24.05 19.84 18.41
C ASP A 11 24.68 18.68 17.61
N GLN A 12 24.02 17.50 17.69
CA GLN A 12 23.97 16.35 16.75
C GLN A 12 24.06 14.99 17.47
N HIS A 13 23.19 14.76 18.47
CA HIS A 13 22.91 13.41 18.97
C HIS A 13 21.73 12.81 18.21
N GLY A 14 22.04 12.02 17.18
CA GLY A 14 21.04 11.37 16.33
C GLY A 14 21.64 10.63 15.13
N LYS A 15 22.87 10.14 15.25
CA LYS A 15 23.59 9.47 14.15
C LYS A 15 23.59 7.96 14.36
N PHE A 16 22.77 7.29 13.55
CA PHE A 16 22.71 5.84 13.27
C PHE A 16 23.92 5.06 13.80
N HIS A 17 23.78 4.44 14.98
CA HIS A 17 24.85 3.68 15.62
C HIS A 17 24.92 2.22 15.15
N ASP A 18 23.83 1.73 14.56
CA ASP A 18 23.65 0.34 14.15
C ASP A 18 23.94 0.12 12.65
N TRP A 19 24.50 1.12 11.96
CA TRP A 19 24.87 1.01 10.55
C TRP A 19 26.22 0.28 10.42
N PRO A 20 26.30 -0.87 9.71
CA PRO A 20 27.57 -1.56 9.45
C PRO A 20 28.46 -0.64 8.62
N SER A 21 29.43 0.00 9.27
CA SER A 21 30.23 1.07 8.67
C SER A 21 31.41 0.55 7.84
N ASP A 22 31.72 -0.75 7.96
CA ASP A 22 32.88 -1.39 7.36
C ASP A 22 32.49 -2.35 6.23
N PHE A 23 32.04 -1.80 5.10
CA PHE A 23 32.26 -2.50 3.82
C PHE A 23 33.76 -2.45 3.51
N GLN A 24 34.53 -3.41 4.04
CA GLN A 24 35.89 -3.60 3.57
C GLN A 24 35.83 -4.08 2.11
N GLU A 25 36.20 -3.17 1.21
CA GLU A 25 36.37 -3.37 -0.21
C GLU A 25 37.34 -4.55 -0.45
N ILE A 26 36.79 -5.71 -0.84
CA ILE A 26 37.58 -6.94 -1.05
C ILE A 26 38.45 -6.77 -2.30
N LYS A 27 39.68 -6.33 -2.10
CA LYS A 27 40.70 -6.31 -3.15
C LYS A 27 41.22 -7.72 -3.35
N SER A 28 41.04 -8.27 -4.56
CA SER A 28 41.62 -9.55 -4.96
C SER A 28 43.15 -9.43 -5.05
N SER A 29 43.85 -9.82 -3.99
CA SER A 29 45.29 -10.04 -4.03
C SER A 29 45.54 -11.52 -4.35
N ASN A 30 46.16 -11.77 -5.50
CA ASN A 30 46.56 -13.11 -5.91
C ASN A 30 47.76 -13.61 -5.08
N ASP A 31 47.84 -14.93 -4.92
CA ASP A 31 48.98 -15.71 -4.42
C ASP A 31 49.49 -15.37 -2.99
N THR A 32 49.40 -16.27 -2.01
CA THR A 32 50.35 -17.40 -1.93
C THR A 32 49.84 -18.54 -1.03
N VAL A 33 49.65 -19.71 -1.64
CA VAL A 33 49.89 -21.08 -1.16
C VAL A 33 50.00 -21.35 0.37
N ASN A 34 48.93 -21.96 0.89
CA ASN A 34 48.87 -23.08 1.85
C ASN A 34 49.40 -22.99 3.32
N ASN A 35 48.65 -23.71 4.17
CA ASN A 35 49.03 -24.31 5.46
C ASN A 35 49.10 -23.40 6.71
N VAL A 36 47.97 -23.21 7.39
CA VAL A 36 47.84 -23.80 8.75
C VAL A 36 46.42 -24.31 9.00
N THR A 37 46.24 -25.63 8.97
CA THR A 37 45.06 -26.29 9.55
C THR A 37 45.16 -26.20 11.07
N LYS A 38 44.64 -25.13 11.70
CA LYS A 38 44.70 -24.98 13.17
C LYS A 38 43.34 -24.85 13.85
N LEU A 39 42.81 -26.04 14.14
CA LEU A 39 42.03 -26.38 15.33
C LEU A 39 40.60 -25.82 15.45
N LEU A 40 39.73 -26.73 15.88
CA LEU A 40 38.29 -26.57 16.08
C LEU A 40 37.97 -25.31 16.91
N SER A 41 37.38 -24.29 16.26
CA SER A 41 36.60 -23.28 16.94
C SER A 41 35.12 -23.64 16.88
N THR A 42 34.51 -23.81 18.06
CA THR A 42 33.08 -24.04 18.28
C THR A 42 32.20 -23.26 17.30
N GLN A 43 31.22 -23.94 16.69
CA GLN A 43 30.32 -23.38 15.68
C GLN A 43 29.69 -22.07 16.16
N ARG A 44 30.20 -20.94 15.65
CA ARG A 44 29.51 -19.66 15.71
C ARG A 44 28.32 -19.77 14.74
N PRO A 45 27.09 -19.35 15.10
CA PRO A 45 25.99 -19.34 14.15
C PRO A 45 26.40 -18.49 12.94
N PRO A 46 26.05 -18.90 11.70
CA PRO A 46 26.40 -18.15 10.51
C PRO A 46 25.85 -16.73 10.63
N SER A 47 26.65 -15.75 10.25
CA SER A 47 26.20 -14.37 10.20
C SER A 47 25.04 -14.24 9.19
N ILE A 48 24.22 -13.19 9.37
CA ILE A 48 23.16 -12.85 8.40
C ILE A 48 23.76 -12.75 6.99
N VAL A 49 24.95 -12.14 6.86
CA VAL A 49 25.66 -11.98 5.58
C VAL A 49 26.03 -13.31 4.93
N GLU A 50 26.50 -14.30 5.70
CA GLU A 50 26.80 -15.66 5.20
C GLU A 50 25.53 -16.46 4.83
N THR A 51 24.36 -16.04 5.32
CA THR A 51 23.06 -16.66 5.03
C THR A 51 22.37 -16.04 3.80
N LEU A 52 22.74 -14.80 3.43
CA LEU A 52 22.19 -14.10 2.28
C LEU A 52 22.74 -14.68 0.96
N LYS A 53 21.89 -15.39 0.22
CA LYS A 53 22.12 -15.67 -1.19
C LYS A 53 21.72 -14.46 -2.02
N PRO A 54 22.51 -14.02 -3.01
CA PRO A 54 22.07 -12.98 -3.94
C PRO A 54 20.80 -13.46 -4.64
N ALA A 55 19.76 -12.62 -4.64
CA ALA A 55 18.54 -12.91 -5.36
C ALA A 55 18.84 -12.95 -6.87
N ASP A 56 18.34 -13.98 -7.54
CA ASP A 56 18.48 -14.10 -8.99
C ASP A 56 17.63 -13.03 -9.67
N VAL A 57 18.32 -12.05 -10.26
CA VAL A 57 17.72 -10.89 -10.93
C VAL A 57 16.80 -11.33 -12.07
N TYR A 58 17.07 -12.44 -12.76
CA TYR A 58 16.21 -12.93 -13.83
C TYR A 58 14.87 -13.45 -13.30
N ASN A 59 14.86 -14.10 -12.13
CA ASN A 59 13.61 -14.50 -11.48
C ASN A 59 12.81 -13.27 -11.02
N MET A 60 13.47 -12.22 -10.51
CA MET A 60 12.81 -10.96 -10.15
C MET A 60 12.21 -10.22 -11.37
N LEU A 61 12.89 -10.26 -12.52
CA LEU A 61 12.42 -9.64 -13.77
C LEU A 61 11.34 -10.46 -14.50
N SER A 62 11.23 -11.76 -14.21
CA SER A 62 10.27 -12.66 -14.88
C SER A 62 8.80 -12.41 -14.52
N THR A 63 8.55 -11.65 -13.45
CA THR A 63 7.19 -11.24 -13.05
C THR A 63 6.66 -10.17 -14.00
N GLN A 64 6.08 -10.58 -15.13
CA GLN A 64 5.11 -9.74 -15.84
C GLN A 64 3.87 -9.58 -14.95
N GLU A 65 3.87 -8.56 -14.11
CA GLU A 65 2.65 -8.08 -13.49
C GLU A 65 1.71 -7.56 -14.59
N SER A 66 0.70 -8.36 -14.93
CA SER A 66 -0.50 -7.82 -15.58
C SER A 66 -1.01 -6.68 -14.70
N PRO A 67 -1.19 -5.45 -15.22
CA PRO A 67 -1.49 -4.30 -14.38
C PRO A 67 -2.78 -4.56 -13.59
N VAL A 68 -2.66 -4.65 -12.25
CA VAL A 68 -3.79 -4.87 -11.36
C VAL A 68 -4.75 -3.70 -11.51
N ASN A 69 -5.90 -3.99 -12.11
CA ASN A 69 -6.91 -3.02 -12.47
C ASN A 69 -8.14 -3.19 -11.57
N ILE A 70 -8.65 -2.08 -11.06
CA ILE A 70 -9.92 -2.01 -10.35
C ILE A 70 -11.04 -2.04 -11.39
N ILE A 71 -11.91 -3.04 -11.33
CA ILE A 71 -13.10 -3.14 -12.20
C ILE A 71 -14.34 -3.03 -11.32
N LEU A 72 -15.17 -2.02 -11.56
CA LEU A 72 -16.38 -1.73 -10.79
C LEU A 72 -17.53 -1.49 -11.76
N GLU A 73 -18.69 -2.10 -11.50
CA GLU A 73 -19.88 -2.02 -12.37
C GLU A 73 -19.57 -2.33 -13.86
N GLN A 74 -18.69 -3.32 -14.10
CA GLN A 74 -18.16 -3.72 -15.42
C GLN A 74 -17.30 -2.65 -16.13
N VAL A 75 -16.95 -1.54 -15.47
CA VAL A 75 -16.04 -0.51 -15.99
C VAL A 75 -14.65 -0.70 -15.39
N ASN A 76 -13.63 -0.74 -16.25
CA ASN A 76 -12.22 -0.73 -15.81
C ASN A 76 -11.81 0.70 -15.41
N LEU A 77 -11.39 0.86 -14.15
CA LEU A 77 -10.94 2.12 -13.55
C LEU A 77 -9.41 2.21 -13.45
N GLY A 78 -8.68 1.19 -13.92
CA GLY A 78 -7.24 1.10 -13.80
C GLY A 78 -6.79 1.14 -12.34
N ARG A 79 -5.92 2.09 -12.01
CA ARG A 79 -5.47 2.38 -10.63
C ARG A 79 -6.30 3.47 -9.93
N GLY A 80 -7.47 3.84 -10.45
CA GLY A 80 -8.43 4.75 -9.79
C GLY A 80 -8.32 6.23 -10.13
N GLN A 81 -7.46 6.63 -11.08
CA GLN A 81 -7.36 8.02 -11.58
C GLN A 81 -7.80 8.16 -13.05
N TYR A 82 -7.29 7.27 -13.90
CA TYR A 82 -7.56 7.25 -15.33
C TYR A 82 -7.40 5.83 -15.88
N TRP A 83 -8.20 5.50 -16.89
CA TRP A 83 -8.03 4.31 -17.69
C TRP A 83 -8.34 4.59 -19.17
N TYR A 84 -7.61 3.94 -20.07
CA TYR A 84 -7.75 4.09 -21.51
C TYR A 84 -7.61 2.74 -22.22
N ASP A 85 -8.52 2.47 -23.13
CA ASP A 85 -8.44 1.36 -24.06
C ASP A 85 -7.87 1.86 -25.41
N PRO A 86 -6.67 1.42 -25.83
CA PRO A 86 -6.09 1.79 -27.11
C PRO A 86 -6.73 1.06 -28.30
N ILE A 87 -7.54 0.02 -28.08
CA ILE A 87 -8.27 -0.73 -29.11
C ILE A 87 -9.62 -0.06 -29.36
N GLU A 88 -10.38 0.24 -28.30
CA GLU A 88 -11.66 0.98 -28.42
C GLU A 88 -11.47 2.49 -28.64
N MET A 89 -10.25 3.01 -28.50
CA MET A 89 -9.90 4.44 -28.55
C MET A 89 -10.74 5.30 -27.58
N ARG A 90 -11.17 4.69 -26.46
CA ARG A 90 -12.05 5.24 -25.44
C ARG A 90 -11.41 5.08 -24.06
N GLY A 91 -11.64 6.05 -23.19
CA GLY A 91 -11.16 6.02 -21.81
C GLY A 91 -12.04 6.83 -20.87
N HIS A 92 -11.70 6.78 -19.60
CA HIS A 92 -12.43 7.46 -18.53
C HIS A 92 -11.43 8.02 -17.51
N GLN A 93 -11.59 9.28 -17.15
CA GLN A 93 -10.99 9.85 -15.95
C GLN A 93 -11.94 9.65 -14.78
N ILE A 94 -11.39 9.20 -13.65
CA ILE A 94 -12.11 9.02 -12.41
C ILE A 94 -11.95 10.30 -11.60
N GLN A 95 -13.07 10.94 -11.26
CA GLN A 95 -13.11 12.07 -10.35
C GLN A 95 -13.63 11.58 -8.99
N THR A 96 -12.75 11.47 -8.00
CA THR A 96 -13.16 11.31 -6.61
C THR A 96 -13.98 12.52 -6.18
N VAL A 97 -15.18 12.27 -5.66
CA VAL A 97 -16.07 13.30 -5.13
C VAL A 97 -15.89 13.42 -3.62
N ASP A 98 -15.77 12.27 -2.93
CA ASP A 98 -15.84 12.18 -1.48
C ASP A 98 -15.32 10.81 -1.02
N VAL A 99 -14.65 10.76 0.14
CA VAL A 99 -14.12 9.55 0.79
C VAL A 99 -14.37 9.67 2.28
N ASN A 100 -15.08 8.69 2.84
CA ASN A 100 -15.26 8.53 4.30
C ASN A 100 -14.69 7.19 4.73
N VAL A 101 -14.18 7.12 5.96
CA VAL A 101 -13.75 5.88 6.59
C VAL A 101 -14.39 5.76 7.96
N TRP A 102 -14.95 4.59 8.27
CA TRP A 102 -15.43 4.26 9.61
C TRP A 102 -14.66 3.08 10.20
N HIS A 103 -14.42 3.15 11.51
CA HIS A 103 -14.01 2.03 12.34
C HIS A 103 -15.27 1.28 12.79
N VAL A 104 -15.28 -0.04 12.70
CA VAL A 104 -16.37 -0.90 13.17
C VAL A 104 -15.94 -1.53 14.49
N SER A 105 -16.69 -1.21 15.55
CA SER A 105 -16.53 -1.83 16.88
C SER A 105 -17.77 -2.66 17.23
N ASP A 106 -17.67 -3.53 18.24
CA ASP A 106 -18.77 -4.38 18.71
C ASP A 106 -20.11 -3.66 18.97
N ASN A 107 -20.08 -2.37 19.36
CA ASN A 107 -21.29 -1.61 19.72
C ASN A 107 -21.80 -0.71 18.60
N GLU A 108 -20.92 -0.03 17.86
CA GLU A 108 -21.27 0.95 16.83
C GLU A 108 -20.12 1.22 15.84
N ARG A 109 -20.39 2.05 14.82
CA ARG A 109 -19.38 2.55 13.87
C ARG A 109 -18.99 3.99 14.21
N HIS A 110 -17.69 4.28 14.19
CA HIS A 110 -17.17 5.63 14.42
C HIS A 110 -16.48 6.17 13.16
N GLU A 111 -16.75 7.40 12.75
CA GLU A 111 -16.06 8.02 11.61
C GLU A 111 -14.63 8.39 11.99
N LEU A 112 -13.65 7.99 11.17
CA LEU A 112 -12.24 8.36 11.40
C LEU A 112 -12.00 9.82 11.03
N SER A 113 -11.08 10.44 11.77
CA SER A 113 -10.45 11.67 11.31
C SER A 113 -9.68 11.42 10.01
N GLN A 114 -9.77 12.37 9.07
CA GLN A 114 -9.01 12.34 7.81
C GLN A 114 -7.48 12.26 8.03
N SER A 115 -6.98 12.71 9.19
CA SER A 115 -5.56 12.58 9.56
C SER A 115 -5.10 11.13 9.79
N SER A 116 -6.04 10.20 10.01
CA SER A 116 -5.79 8.78 10.28
C SER A 116 -6.13 7.89 9.07
N TYR A 117 -6.52 8.47 7.93
CA TYR A 117 -6.85 7.67 6.74
C TYR A 117 -5.63 6.90 6.23
N GLY A 118 -5.80 5.61 5.97
CA GLY A 118 -4.72 4.69 5.61
C GLY A 118 -3.97 4.08 6.79
N GLN A 119 -4.29 4.44 8.04
CA GLN A 119 -3.82 3.76 9.24
C GLN A 119 -4.87 2.75 9.69
N PHE A 120 -4.57 1.46 9.53
CA PHE A 120 -5.47 0.37 9.87
C PHE A 120 -4.76 -0.61 10.82
N TYR A 121 -5.36 -0.90 11.98
CA TYR A 121 -4.81 -1.85 12.94
C TYR A 121 -5.23 -3.29 12.61
N SER A 122 -4.32 -4.25 12.79
CA SER A 122 -4.52 -5.68 12.48
C SER A 122 -5.68 -6.35 13.23
N ASP A 123 -6.15 -5.70 14.28
CA ASP A 123 -7.07 -6.25 15.28
C ASP A 123 -8.49 -5.66 15.13
N ASP A 124 -8.70 -4.81 14.11
CA ASP A 124 -9.90 -4.01 13.89
C ASP A 124 -10.54 -4.27 12.50
N VAL A 125 -11.76 -3.75 12.27
CA VAL A 125 -12.42 -3.75 10.95
C VAL A 125 -12.78 -2.33 10.53
N TYR A 126 -12.57 -2.01 9.24
CA TYR A 126 -12.83 -0.68 8.69
C TYR A 126 -13.70 -0.73 7.44
N ILE A 127 -14.56 0.27 7.27
CA ILE A 127 -15.38 0.48 6.07
C ILE A 127 -14.93 1.78 5.40
N VAL A 128 -14.44 1.70 4.17
CA VAL A 128 -14.05 2.85 3.34
C VAL A 128 -15.12 3.06 2.28
N ARG A 129 -15.87 4.16 2.36
CA ARG A 129 -16.78 4.58 1.29
C ARG A 129 -16.05 5.51 0.34
N TRP A 130 -16.01 5.14 -0.93
CA TRP A 130 -15.50 5.98 -2.01
C TRP A 130 -16.65 6.40 -2.93
N LYS A 131 -16.90 7.71 -3.01
CA LYS A 131 -17.83 8.30 -3.96
C LYS A 131 -17.04 8.90 -5.12
N TYR A 132 -17.41 8.54 -6.35
CA TYR A 132 -16.70 8.98 -7.55
C TYR A 132 -17.63 9.23 -8.74
N LYS A 133 -17.10 9.91 -9.76
CA LYS A 133 -17.73 10.13 -11.06
C LYS A 133 -16.78 9.69 -12.16
N LEU A 134 -17.36 9.32 -13.32
CA LEU A 134 -16.61 9.04 -14.54
C LEU A 134 -16.80 10.18 -15.54
N ILE A 135 -15.68 10.66 -16.08
CA ILE A 135 -15.59 11.65 -17.16
C ILE A 135 -15.02 10.91 -18.38
N GLN A 136 -15.79 10.81 -19.47
CA GLN A 136 -15.34 10.09 -20.67
C GLN A 136 -14.28 10.90 -21.43
N ILE A 137 -13.27 10.20 -21.96
CA ILE A 137 -12.17 10.72 -22.77
C ILE A 137 -12.07 9.90 -24.06
N GLY A 138 -11.75 10.55 -25.18
CA GLY A 138 -11.58 9.91 -26.50
C GLY A 138 -12.65 10.28 -27.53
N ASN A 139 -12.42 9.87 -28.77
CA ASN A 139 -13.07 10.45 -29.96
C ASN A 139 -14.38 9.75 -30.37
N GLY A 140 -14.89 8.81 -29.57
CA GLY A 140 -16.16 8.14 -29.82
C GLY A 140 -17.32 9.13 -29.82
N SER A 141 -18.11 9.16 -30.90
CA SER A 141 -19.13 10.19 -31.12
C SER A 141 -20.13 10.29 -29.95
N ALA A 142 -20.58 11.51 -29.66
CA ALA A 142 -21.52 11.81 -28.56
C ALA A 142 -22.95 11.28 -28.79
N LEU A 143 -23.15 10.40 -29.77
CA LEU A 143 -24.44 9.84 -30.16
C LEU A 143 -24.82 8.60 -29.32
N GLU A 144 -23.84 7.82 -28.88
CA GLU A 144 -24.04 6.77 -27.87
C GLU A 144 -23.95 7.36 -26.47
N ARG A 145 -25.03 8.00 -26.00
CA ARG A 145 -25.15 8.37 -24.59
C ARG A 145 -25.30 7.11 -23.73
N LYS A 146 -24.19 6.46 -23.36
CA LYS A 146 -24.20 5.55 -22.20
C LYS A 146 -24.77 6.34 -21.01
N PRO A 147 -25.76 5.80 -20.27
CA PRO A 147 -26.59 6.59 -19.35
C PRO A 147 -25.85 7.16 -18.12
N ASP A 148 -24.54 6.95 -18.02
CA ASP A 148 -23.87 6.67 -16.76
C ASP A 148 -22.60 7.52 -16.53
N ILE A 149 -22.40 8.53 -17.38
CA ILE A 149 -21.30 9.50 -17.35
C ILE A 149 -21.72 10.68 -16.46
N GLY A 150 -20.84 11.11 -15.55
CA GLY A 150 -21.12 12.22 -14.60
C GLY A 150 -22.07 11.89 -13.43
N ARG A 151 -22.67 10.69 -13.39
CA ARG A 151 -23.45 10.20 -12.23
C ARG A 151 -22.56 9.96 -11.02
N ASP A 152 -23.11 10.23 -9.83
CA ASP A 152 -22.52 9.84 -8.56
C ASP A 152 -22.57 8.32 -8.40
N ARG A 153 -21.41 7.66 -8.38
CA ARG A 153 -21.24 6.25 -8.01
C ARG A 153 -20.72 6.15 -6.59
N VAL A 154 -21.06 5.07 -5.88
CA VAL A 154 -20.56 4.78 -4.53
C VAL A 154 -20.08 3.34 -4.46
N VAL A 155 -18.87 3.16 -3.94
CA VAL A 155 -18.30 1.86 -3.60
C VAL A 155 -17.97 1.84 -2.12
N PHE A 156 -18.17 0.69 -1.49
CA PHE A 156 -17.70 0.42 -0.15
C PHE A 156 -16.64 -0.68 -0.20
N TRP A 157 -15.48 -0.39 0.36
CA TRP A 157 -14.43 -1.36 0.64
C TRP A 157 -14.49 -1.73 2.11
N ILE A 158 -14.42 -3.02 2.41
CA ILE A 158 -14.38 -3.51 3.79
C ILE A 158 -12.99 -4.09 3.99
N TRP A 159 -12.18 -3.43 4.81
CA TRP A 159 -10.86 -3.92 5.19
C TRP A 159 -10.98 -4.69 6.49
N GLN A 160 -10.48 -5.92 6.52
CA GLN A 160 -10.59 -6.80 7.69
C GLN A 160 -9.21 -7.14 8.26
N GLY A 161 -8.95 -6.69 9.49
CA GLY A 161 -7.74 -7.04 10.21
C GLY A 161 -7.62 -8.55 10.40
N ILE A 162 -6.41 -9.08 10.23
CA ILE A 162 -6.12 -10.52 10.37
C ILE A 162 -6.57 -11.07 11.74
N ASN A 163 -6.36 -10.30 12.81
CA ASN A 163 -6.72 -10.65 14.19
C ASN A 163 -8.13 -10.19 14.59
N ALA A 164 -8.79 -9.36 13.76
CA ALA A 164 -10.04 -8.69 14.15
C ALA A 164 -11.19 -9.65 14.48
N SER A 165 -12.07 -9.21 15.37
CA SER A 165 -13.09 -10.07 15.99
C SER A 165 -14.01 -10.70 14.94
N PRO A 166 -14.40 -11.98 15.08
CA PRO A 166 -15.47 -12.56 14.27
C PRO A 166 -16.79 -11.78 14.37
N ASN A 167 -17.05 -11.12 15.51
CA ASN A 167 -18.23 -10.28 15.70
C ASN A 167 -18.17 -9.01 14.85
N GLU A 168 -17.05 -8.28 14.87
CA GLU A 168 -16.82 -7.07 14.07
C GLU A 168 -16.82 -7.37 12.57
N LYS A 169 -16.21 -8.49 12.16
CA LYS A 169 -16.27 -9.00 10.79
C LYS A 169 -17.72 -9.28 10.37
N GLY A 170 -18.51 -9.94 11.21
CA GLY A 170 -19.95 -10.15 10.98
C GLY A 170 -20.76 -8.85 10.92
N LEU A 171 -20.50 -7.92 11.85
CA LEU A 171 -21.17 -6.61 11.91
C LEU A 171 -20.86 -5.77 10.67
N SER A 172 -19.62 -5.80 10.16
CA SER A 172 -19.25 -5.10 8.93
C SER A 172 -20.05 -5.58 7.72
N ALA A 173 -20.29 -6.89 7.60
CA ALA A 173 -21.12 -7.47 6.54
C ALA A 173 -22.60 -7.04 6.66
N LEU A 174 -23.12 -6.90 7.88
CA LEU A 174 -24.48 -6.39 8.13
C LEU A 174 -24.60 -4.90 7.82
N MET A 175 -23.65 -4.08 8.29
CA MET A 175 -23.60 -2.63 8.03
C MET A 175 -23.57 -2.32 6.53
N THR A 176 -22.93 -3.17 5.75
CA THR A 176 -22.85 -3.11 4.30
C THR A 176 -24.23 -3.20 3.63
N ILE A 177 -25.12 -4.04 4.16
CA ILE A 177 -26.52 -4.16 3.72
C ILE A 177 -27.32 -2.91 4.13
N LEU A 178 -27.14 -2.40 5.34
CA LEU A 178 -27.83 -1.19 5.81
C LEU A 178 -27.49 0.05 4.95
N PHE A 179 -26.25 0.17 4.48
CA PHE A 179 -25.86 1.22 3.54
C PHE A 179 -26.53 1.11 2.15
N ASN A 180 -27.06 -0.06 1.79
CA ASN A 180 -27.80 -0.27 0.54
C ASN A 180 -29.23 0.27 0.62
N GLU A 181 -29.86 0.29 1.80
CA GLU A 181 -31.23 0.80 1.95
C GLU A 181 -31.28 2.34 1.91
N GLU A 182 -30.20 3.03 2.29
CA GLU A 182 -30.15 4.50 2.24
C GLU A 182 -30.04 5.07 0.80
N LYS A 183 -29.63 4.27 -0.20
CA LYS A 183 -29.27 4.80 -1.54
C LYS A 183 -29.68 3.88 -2.71
N GLY A 184 -29.89 4.51 -3.87
CA GLY A 184 -30.35 3.84 -5.09
C GLY A 184 -29.38 2.80 -5.67
N PRO A 185 -29.77 2.10 -6.76
CA PRO A 185 -29.35 0.73 -7.13
C PRO A 185 -27.90 0.53 -7.63
N HIS A 186 -26.97 1.40 -7.26
CA HIS A 186 -25.59 1.48 -7.78
C HIS A 186 -24.55 1.53 -6.65
N ALA A 187 -24.69 0.61 -5.68
CA ALA A 187 -23.69 0.36 -4.64
C ALA A 187 -22.90 -0.91 -5.00
N SER A 188 -21.59 -0.78 -5.18
CA SER A 188 -20.68 -1.92 -5.39
C SER A 188 -19.83 -2.17 -4.14
N TYR A 189 -19.59 -3.43 -3.83
CA TYR A 189 -18.97 -3.88 -2.60
C TYR A 189 -17.78 -4.79 -2.89
N LEU A 190 -16.64 -4.56 -2.24
CA LEU A 190 -15.51 -5.50 -2.24
C LEU A 190 -14.91 -5.61 -0.83
N PHE A 191 -14.59 -6.84 -0.47
CA PHE A 191 -13.80 -7.17 0.72
C PHE A 191 -12.32 -7.18 0.34
N ILE A 192 -11.47 -6.53 1.14
CA ILE A 192 -10.01 -6.45 0.98
C ILE A 192 -9.36 -7.04 2.24
#